data_AF-A0A2V7YGA6-F1
#
_entry.id   AF-A0A2V7YGA6-F1
#
_cell.length_a   1.000
_cell.length_b   1.000
_cell.length_c   1.000
_cell.angle_alpha   90.00
_cell.angle_beta   90.00
_cell.angle_gamma   90.00
#
_symmetry.space_group_name_H-M   'P 1'
#
loop_
_entity.id
_entity.type
_entity.pdbx_description
1 polymer ?
#
loop_
_entity_poly.entity_id
_entity_poly.type
_entity_poly.pdbx_seq_one_letter_code
_entity_poly.pdbx_strand_id
1 'polypeptide(L)'
;MDEDRLQDLATSIADGQAIDWERVEEETDGEDQRRLVRALREISGIAEAHQSWHDSPASPAALGEPAHMRWGNLILLEKIGEGSFGEVFRARDPQLDREVALKLLREETAGGEAGGAVIEEGRLLARVRHPNVATVYGADRREGRVGLWMELLHGRTLSSLIREQGPLGAREAVLIGLDLCRALAAVHAQGILHRDIKAQNVMRETGGRIVLMDFGVGRDLRSDVTTDHSLSGTPLYLAPEVIAGGPSSIRSDIYSLGVLLFYLT
;
A
#
# COMPACT_ATOMS: atom_id res chain seq x y z
N MET A 1 31.28 2.49 -17.65
CA MET A 1 30.96 3.22 -16.40
C MET A 1 31.47 2.41 -15.20
N ASP A 2 31.94 3.05 -14.14
CA ASP A 2 32.48 2.34 -12.95
C ASP A 2 31.38 2.11 -11.89
N GLU A 3 31.60 1.17 -10.96
CA GLU A 3 30.60 0.72 -9.97
C GLU A 3 30.14 1.86 -9.03
N ASP A 4 31.07 2.75 -8.67
CA ASP A 4 30.80 3.95 -7.86
C ASP A 4 29.77 4.90 -8.52
N ARG A 5 29.81 5.02 -9.86
CA ARG A 5 28.87 5.88 -10.60
C ARG A 5 27.44 5.35 -10.63
N LEU A 6 27.27 4.03 -10.61
CA LEU A 6 25.95 3.40 -10.52
C LEU A 6 25.34 3.60 -9.15
N GLN A 7 26.18 3.59 -8.11
CA GLN A 7 25.76 3.88 -6.75
C GLN A 7 25.38 5.35 -6.58
N ASP A 8 26.17 6.27 -7.15
CA ASP A 8 25.83 7.70 -7.19
C ASP A 8 24.48 7.95 -7.88
N LEU A 9 24.22 7.28 -9.02
CA LEU A 9 22.94 7.36 -9.72
C LEU A 9 21.77 6.86 -8.85
N ALA A 10 21.94 5.72 -8.17
CA ALA A 10 20.91 5.19 -7.27
C ALA A 10 20.64 6.14 -6.08
N THR A 11 21.68 6.77 -5.53
CA THR A 11 21.56 7.77 -4.47
C THR A 11 20.85 9.03 -4.98
N SER A 12 21.20 9.55 -6.16
CA SER A 12 20.51 10.71 -6.75
C SER A 12 19.02 10.44 -7.01
N ILE A 13 18.63 9.22 -7.39
CA ILE A 13 17.21 8.82 -7.52
C ILE A 13 16.53 8.83 -6.15
N ALA A 14 17.16 8.24 -5.13
CA ALA A 14 16.60 8.18 -3.78
C ALA A 14 16.40 9.58 -3.17
N ASP A 15 17.33 10.50 -3.46
CA ASP A 15 17.31 11.89 -2.98
C ASP A 15 16.43 12.81 -3.84
N GLY A 16 15.86 12.31 -4.95
CA GLY A 16 14.99 13.12 -5.81
C GLY A 16 15.70 14.15 -6.67
N GLN A 17 16.98 13.98 -6.93
CA GLN A 17 17.72 14.91 -7.76
C GLN A 17 17.42 14.68 -9.24
N ALA A 18 17.34 15.75 -10.02
CA ALA A 18 17.15 15.65 -11.46
C ALA A 18 18.37 14.99 -12.11
N ILE A 19 18.14 13.91 -12.87
CA ILE A 19 19.17 13.13 -13.56
C ILE A 19 19.06 13.35 -15.07
N ASP A 20 20.18 13.65 -15.71
CA ASP A 20 20.30 13.76 -17.16
C ASP A 20 20.50 12.37 -17.80
N TRP A 21 19.38 11.72 -18.13
CA TRP A 21 19.36 10.35 -18.64
C TRP A 21 19.99 10.21 -20.03
N GLU A 22 19.92 11.23 -20.89
CA GLU A 22 20.54 11.18 -22.22
C GLU A 22 22.05 11.08 -22.09
N ARG A 23 22.64 11.90 -21.22
CA ARG A 23 24.08 11.85 -20.94
C ARG A 23 24.52 10.54 -20.30
N VAL A 24 23.74 10.00 -19.37
CA VAL A 24 24.05 8.71 -18.72
C VAL A 24 24.03 7.58 -19.73
N GLU A 25 23.08 7.57 -20.67
CA GLU A 25 22.99 6.54 -21.72
C GLU A 25 24.14 6.64 -22.74
N GLU A 26 24.59 7.85 -23.09
CA GLU A 26 25.74 8.07 -23.97
C GLU A 26 27.07 7.62 -23.34
N GLU A 27 27.24 7.80 -22.03
CA GLU A 27 28.46 7.44 -21.29
C GLU A 27 28.48 5.96 -20.83
N THR A 28 27.43 5.17 -21.16
CA THR A 28 27.29 3.78 -20.73
C THR A 28 27.73 2.78 -21.80
N ASP A 29 28.87 2.14 -21.56
CA ASP A 29 29.42 1.08 -22.41
C ASP A 29 29.06 -0.32 -21.91
N GLY A 30 28.82 -1.24 -22.85
CA GLY A 30 28.50 -2.64 -22.54
C GLY A 30 26.99 -2.92 -22.41
N GLU A 31 26.59 -4.16 -22.66
CA GLU A 31 25.16 -4.53 -22.71
C GLU A 31 24.56 -4.65 -21.30
N ASP A 32 25.30 -5.21 -20.34
CA ASP A 32 24.85 -5.38 -18.96
C ASP A 32 24.67 -4.03 -18.23
N GLN A 33 25.59 -3.08 -18.44
CA GLN A 33 25.48 -1.74 -17.87
C GLN A 33 24.29 -0.97 -18.46
N ARG A 34 24.04 -1.12 -19.77
CA ARG A 34 22.85 -0.53 -20.42
C ARG A 34 21.54 -1.11 -19.90
N ARG A 35 21.51 -2.40 -19.52
CA ARG A 35 20.34 -3.00 -18.85
C ARG A 35 20.13 -2.40 -17.45
N LEU A 36 21.21 -2.22 -16.68
CA LEU A 36 21.12 -1.62 -15.36
C LEU A 36 20.66 -0.15 -15.40
N VAL A 37 21.19 0.64 -16.33
CA VAL A 37 20.80 2.06 -16.52
C VAL A 37 19.34 2.18 -16.91
N ARG A 38 18.81 1.30 -17.77
CA ARG A 38 17.37 1.28 -18.08
C ARG A 38 16.53 0.97 -16.86
N ALA A 39 16.93 -0.01 -16.05
CA ALA A 39 16.24 -0.33 -14.80
C ALA A 39 16.25 0.85 -13.82
N LEU A 40 17.38 1.56 -13.67
CA LEU A 40 17.48 2.77 -12.84
C LEU A 40 16.62 3.92 -13.37
N ARG A 41 16.56 4.11 -14.70
CA ARG A 41 15.70 5.12 -15.33
C ARG A 41 14.22 4.86 -15.08
N GLU A 42 13.80 3.59 -15.16
CA GLU A 42 12.45 3.16 -14.81
C GLU A 42 12.13 3.47 -13.33
N ILE A 43 13.06 3.16 -12.42
CA ILE A 43 12.93 3.45 -10.99
C ILE A 43 12.88 4.98 -10.72
N SER A 44 13.61 5.80 -11.47
CA SER A 44 13.58 7.27 -11.35
C SER A 44 12.23 7.85 -11.77
N GLY A 45 11.71 7.44 -12.93
CA GLY A 45 10.38 7.89 -13.37
C GLY A 45 9.27 7.50 -12.38
N ILE A 46 9.44 6.35 -11.73
CA ILE A 46 8.63 5.87 -10.61
C ILE A 46 8.75 6.78 -9.37
N ALA A 47 9.96 7.21 -9.01
CA ALA A 47 10.24 8.04 -7.83
C ALA A 47 9.75 9.49 -8.02
N GLU A 48 9.93 10.06 -9.20
CA GLU A 48 9.47 11.41 -9.58
C GLU A 48 7.94 11.51 -9.53
N ALA A 49 7.24 10.50 -10.06
CA ALA A 49 5.78 10.41 -9.96
C ALA A 49 5.31 10.38 -8.50
N HIS A 50 6.05 9.70 -7.62
CA HIS A 50 5.72 9.59 -6.19
C HIS A 50 5.90 10.91 -5.43
N GLN A 51 6.91 11.74 -5.74
CA GLN A 51 7.13 13.03 -5.06
C GLN A 51 6.01 14.03 -5.32
N SER A 52 5.47 14.04 -6.54
CA SER A 52 4.34 14.91 -6.91
C SER A 52 3.05 14.64 -6.10
N TRP A 53 2.97 13.51 -5.39
CA TRP A 53 1.80 13.12 -4.60
C TRP A 53 1.92 13.46 -3.10
N HIS A 54 3.12 13.80 -2.61
CA HIS A 54 3.34 14.13 -1.18
C HIS A 54 3.01 15.58 -0.81
N ASP A 55 2.74 16.45 -1.78
CA ASP A 55 2.53 17.89 -1.57
C ASP A 55 1.08 18.32 -1.24
N SER A 56 0.20 17.39 -0.83
CA SER A 56 -1.12 17.77 -0.28
C SER A 56 -1.14 17.71 1.24
N PRO A 57 -1.14 18.87 1.94
CA PRO A 57 -1.39 18.88 3.38
C PRO A 57 -2.87 18.56 3.62
N ALA A 58 -3.15 17.39 4.21
CA ALA A 58 -4.46 17.13 4.80
C ALA A 58 -4.64 18.05 6.01
N SER A 59 -5.29 19.19 5.79
CA SER A 59 -5.71 20.11 6.85
C SER A 59 -7.08 19.70 7.39
N PRO A 60 -7.32 19.70 8.71
CA PRO A 60 -8.60 19.32 9.29
C PRO A 60 -9.60 20.47 9.14
N ALA A 61 -10.48 20.38 8.14
CA ALA A 61 -11.63 21.27 8.03
C ALA A 61 -12.80 20.73 8.85
N ALA A 62 -13.18 21.46 9.90
CA ALA A 62 -14.32 21.14 10.74
C ALA A 62 -15.66 21.60 10.13
N LEU A 63 -16.59 20.63 10.08
CA LEU A 63 -18.03 20.69 10.34
C LEU A 63 -18.94 21.52 9.43
N GLY A 64 -19.63 20.81 8.52
CA GLY A 64 -21.08 20.93 8.37
C GLY A 64 -21.71 19.57 8.74
N GLU A 65 -22.83 19.55 9.47
CA GLU A 65 -23.50 18.29 9.83
C GLU A 65 -23.76 17.43 8.59
N PRO A 66 -23.20 16.21 8.47
CA PRO A 66 -23.50 15.40 7.32
C PRO A 66 -24.88 14.77 7.52
N ALA A 67 -25.76 14.97 6.53
CA ALA A 67 -26.90 14.10 6.31
C ALA A 67 -26.43 12.65 6.51
N HIS A 68 -27.08 11.90 7.40
CA HIS A 68 -26.64 10.58 7.85
C HIS A 68 -26.50 9.61 6.67
N MET A 69 -25.34 9.60 6.03
CA MET A 69 -25.04 8.67 4.97
C MET A 69 -24.88 7.29 5.61
N ARG A 70 -25.53 6.29 5.04
CA ARG A 70 -25.55 4.93 5.58
C ARG A 70 -24.98 3.95 4.58
N TRP A 71 -24.27 2.95 5.10
CA TRP A 71 -23.90 1.75 4.34
C TRP A 71 -24.57 0.54 4.98
N GLY A 72 -25.74 0.17 4.47
CA GLY A 72 -26.61 -0.79 5.14
C GLY A 72 -26.94 -0.32 6.55
N ASN A 73 -26.51 -1.08 7.56
CA ASN A 73 -26.73 -0.74 8.98
C ASN A 73 -25.71 0.25 9.53
N LEU A 74 -24.56 0.43 8.87
CA LEU A 74 -23.49 1.32 9.32
C LEU A 74 -23.87 2.79 9.10
N ILE A 75 -23.60 3.62 10.10
CA ILE A 75 -23.78 5.07 10.04
C ILE A 75 -22.40 5.68 9.78
N LEU A 76 -22.21 6.36 8.65
CA LEU A 76 -20.95 7.04 8.35
C LEU A 76 -20.85 8.29 9.21
N LEU A 77 -19.71 8.46 9.87
CA LEU A 77 -19.45 9.58 10.77
C LEU A 77 -18.58 10.62 10.08
N GLU A 78 -17.37 10.24 9.67
CA GLU A 78 -16.44 11.13 8.98
C GLU A 78 -15.52 10.36 8.02
N LYS A 79 -15.00 11.05 7.01
CA LYS A 79 -13.98 10.50 6.11
C LYS A 79 -12.62 10.59 6.78
N ILE A 80 -11.95 9.45 6.91
CA ILE A 80 -10.63 9.34 7.57
C ILE A 80 -9.48 9.05 6.60
N GLY A 81 -9.80 8.75 5.34
CA GLY A 81 -8.80 8.53 4.31
C GLY A 81 -9.38 8.51 2.90
N GLU A 82 -8.50 8.74 1.94
CA GLU A 82 -8.76 8.56 0.50
C GLU A 82 -7.51 8.02 -0.15
N GLY A 83 -7.67 7.06 -1.06
CA GLY A 83 -6.58 6.50 -1.83
C GLY A 83 -7.05 6.10 -3.23
N SER A 84 -6.12 5.55 -4.01
CA SER A 84 -6.37 5.16 -5.41
C SER A 84 -7.55 4.20 -5.58
N PHE A 85 -7.82 3.35 -4.58
CA PHE A 85 -8.85 2.32 -4.63
C PHE A 85 -10.19 2.74 -4.04
N GLY A 86 -10.27 3.89 -3.37
CA GLY A 86 -11.51 4.32 -2.73
C GLY A 86 -11.34 5.25 -1.53
N GLU A 87 -12.43 5.37 -0.79
CA GLU A 87 -12.57 6.25 0.36
C GLU A 87 -12.70 5.43 1.64
N VAL A 88 -12.12 5.90 2.73
CA VAL A 88 -12.23 5.25 4.04
C VAL A 88 -12.96 6.18 4.99
N PHE A 89 -14.02 5.68 5.62
CA PHE A 89 -14.84 6.38 6.58
C PHE A 89 -14.74 5.73 7.96
N ARG A 90 -14.70 6.54 9.01
CA ARG A 90 -15.08 6.08 10.34
C ARG A 90 -16.60 5.95 10.35
N ALA A 91 -17.10 4.79 10.74
CA ALA A 91 -18.52 4.51 10.79
C ALA A 91 -18.89 3.84 12.11
N ARG A 92 -20.15 3.96 12.53
CA ARG A 92 -20.70 3.27 13.70
C ARG A 92 -21.58 2.11 13.26
N ASP A 93 -21.35 0.94 13.83
CA ASP A 93 -22.29 -0.16 13.84
C ASP A 93 -23.20 0.00 15.08
N PRO A 94 -24.48 0.40 14.90
CA PRO A 94 -25.39 0.60 16.01
C PRO A 94 -25.88 -0.72 16.63
N GLN A 95 -25.77 -1.85 15.93
CA GLN A 95 -26.21 -3.15 16.45
C GLN A 95 -25.18 -3.75 17.39
N LEU A 96 -23.90 -3.59 17.07
CA LEU A 96 -22.78 -4.07 17.88
C LEU A 96 -22.17 -3.00 18.79
N ASP A 97 -22.76 -1.80 18.79
CA ASP A 97 -22.32 -0.60 19.50
C ASP A 97 -20.80 -0.35 19.41
N ARG A 98 -20.29 -0.32 18.18
CA ARG A 98 -18.85 -0.15 17.92
C ARG A 98 -18.57 0.76 16.74
N GLU A 99 -17.36 1.31 16.71
CA GLU A 99 -16.84 2.01 15.54
C GLU A 99 -16.00 1.08 14.65
N VAL A 100 -16.04 1.32 13.35
CA VAL A 100 -15.37 0.54 12.31
C VAL A 100 -14.75 1.48 11.27
N ALA A 101 -13.70 1.02 10.60
CA ALA A 101 -13.23 1.64 9.37
C ALA A 101 -13.97 1.01 8.18
N LEU A 102 -14.72 1.81 7.42
CA LEU A 102 -15.44 1.39 6.23
C LEU A 102 -14.71 1.89 4.98
N LYS A 103 -14.12 0.98 4.22
CA LYS A 103 -13.52 1.26 2.91
C LYS A 103 -14.55 1.05 1.81
N LEU A 104 -14.88 2.11 1.08
CA LEU A 104 -15.77 2.09 -0.07
C LEU A 104 -14.96 2.18 -1.36
N LEU A 105 -14.97 1.11 -2.14
CA LEU A 105 -14.26 1.05 -3.41
C LEU A 105 -14.98 1.87 -4.49
N ARG A 106 -14.21 2.45 -5.42
CA ARG A 106 -14.76 3.18 -6.56
C ARG A 106 -15.41 2.24 -7.58
N GLU A 107 -16.35 2.76 -8.36
CA GLU A 107 -17.18 2.00 -9.29
C GLU A 107 -16.35 1.29 -10.38
N GLU A 108 -15.23 1.89 -10.81
CA GLU A 108 -14.32 1.30 -11.79
C GLU A 108 -13.64 0.01 -11.27
N THR A 109 -13.38 -0.05 -9.97
CA THR A 109 -12.88 -1.24 -9.25
C THR A 109 -14.00 -2.24 -8.89
N ALA A 110 -15.26 -1.81 -8.95
CA ALA A 110 -16.41 -2.60 -8.51
C ALA A 110 -17.24 -3.19 -9.68
N GLY A 111 -17.03 -2.75 -10.92
CA GLY A 111 -17.74 -3.26 -12.10
C GLY A 111 -17.39 -4.71 -12.48
N GLY A 112 -18.33 -5.43 -13.11
CA GLY A 112 -18.07 -6.72 -13.78
C GLY A 112 -17.58 -7.88 -12.89
N GLU A 113 -16.77 -8.78 -13.47
CA GLU A 113 -16.12 -9.92 -12.78
C GLU A 113 -15.16 -9.45 -11.68
N ALA A 114 -14.58 -8.26 -11.86
CA ALA A 114 -13.61 -7.66 -10.97
C ALA A 114 -14.13 -7.49 -9.53
N GLY A 115 -15.29 -6.87 -9.35
CA GLY A 115 -15.82 -6.69 -8.01
C GLY A 115 -16.40 -7.96 -7.37
N GLY A 116 -16.50 -9.09 -8.09
CA GLY A 116 -16.78 -10.41 -7.52
C GLY A 116 -15.56 -10.99 -6.80
N ALA A 117 -14.38 -10.88 -7.42
CA ALA A 117 -13.11 -11.29 -6.82
C ALA A 117 -12.78 -10.49 -5.54
N VAL A 118 -13.08 -9.19 -5.54
CA VAL A 118 -12.93 -8.31 -4.37
C VAL A 118 -13.74 -8.80 -3.15
N ILE A 119 -14.99 -9.19 -3.36
CA ILE A 119 -15.85 -9.69 -2.27
C ILE A 119 -15.33 -11.04 -1.76
N GLU A 120 -14.86 -11.90 -2.66
CA GLU A 120 -14.32 -13.21 -2.27
C GLU A 120 -13.00 -13.09 -1.50
N GLU A 121 -12.11 -12.20 -1.93
CA GLU A 121 -10.89 -11.88 -1.19
C GLU A 121 -11.21 -11.29 0.19
N GLY A 122 -12.19 -10.38 0.27
CA GLY A 122 -12.70 -9.87 1.55
C GLY A 122 -13.24 -10.96 2.47
N ARG A 123 -13.92 -11.98 1.92
CA ARG A 123 -14.38 -13.16 2.69
C ARG A 123 -13.25 -14.04 3.17
N LEU A 124 -12.22 -14.26 2.36
CA LEU A 124 -11.02 -14.99 2.78
C LEU A 124 -10.32 -14.23 3.91
N LEU A 125 -10.17 -12.92 3.76
CA LEU A 125 -9.52 -12.08 4.77
C LEU A 125 -10.29 -12.05 6.10
N ALA A 126 -11.63 -12.10 6.06
CA ALA A 126 -12.46 -12.24 7.26
C ALA A 126 -12.24 -13.55 8.04
N ARG A 127 -11.61 -14.57 7.44
CA ARG A 127 -11.22 -15.81 8.12
C ARG A 127 -9.89 -15.68 8.87
N VAL A 128 -9.09 -14.67 8.55
CA VAL A 128 -7.80 -14.44 9.20
C VAL A 128 -8.03 -13.79 10.57
N ARG A 129 -7.60 -14.48 11.63
CA ARG A 129 -7.59 -13.95 13.00
C ARG A 129 -6.16 -13.93 13.50
N HIS A 130 -5.54 -12.75 13.50
CA HIS A 130 -4.15 -12.60 13.91
C HIS A 130 -3.93 -11.22 14.54
N PRO A 131 -3.16 -11.09 15.65
CA PRO A 131 -2.97 -9.80 16.33
C PRO A 131 -2.32 -8.73 15.44
N ASN A 132 -1.52 -9.14 14.45
CA ASN A 132 -0.83 -8.24 13.54
C ASN A 132 -1.53 -8.04 12.18
N VAL A 133 -2.80 -8.43 12.04
CA VAL A 133 -3.61 -8.22 10.82
C VAL A 133 -4.91 -7.52 11.21
N ALA A 134 -5.28 -6.46 10.49
CA ALA A 134 -6.54 -5.76 10.76
C ALA A 134 -7.74 -6.70 10.56
N THR A 135 -8.60 -6.79 11.57
CA THR A 135 -9.74 -7.72 11.52
C THR A 135 -10.80 -7.22 10.54
N VAL A 136 -11.16 -8.03 9.55
CA VAL A 136 -12.31 -7.75 8.68
C VAL A 136 -13.60 -8.26 9.33
N TYR A 137 -14.58 -7.37 9.48
CA TYR A 137 -15.87 -7.72 10.06
C TYR A 137 -16.91 -8.10 9.00
N GLY A 138 -16.77 -7.58 7.78
CA GLY A 138 -17.60 -7.99 6.66
C GLY A 138 -17.36 -7.18 5.40
N ALA A 139 -17.96 -7.67 4.32
CA ALA A 139 -17.98 -7.02 3.01
C ALA A 139 -19.37 -7.17 2.39
N ASP A 140 -19.82 -6.16 1.67
CA ASP A 140 -21.09 -6.19 0.93
C ASP A 140 -20.96 -5.36 -0.36
N ARG A 141 -21.88 -5.57 -1.31
CA ARG A 141 -22.03 -4.73 -2.50
C ARG A 141 -23.37 -4.02 -2.45
N ARG A 142 -23.35 -2.70 -2.60
CA ARG A 142 -24.56 -1.86 -2.65
C ARG A 142 -24.39 -0.76 -3.69
N GLU A 143 -25.44 -0.54 -4.47
CA GLU A 143 -25.52 0.58 -5.43
C GLU A 143 -24.29 0.64 -6.35
N GLY A 144 -23.84 -0.51 -6.86
CA GLY A 144 -22.68 -0.59 -7.75
C GLY A 144 -21.31 -0.49 -7.06
N ARG A 145 -21.26 -0.18 -5.76
CA ARG A 145 -20.01 -0.07 -4.97
C ARG A 145 -19.80 -1.29 -4.10
N VAL A 146 -18.54 -1.58 -3.78
CA VAL A 146 -18.16 -2.59 -2.78
C VAL A 146 -17.68 -1.89 -1.52
N GLY A 147 -18.19 -2.32 -0.37
CA GLY A 147 -17.81 -1.82 0.93
C GLY A 147 -17.22 -2.94 1.78
N LEU A 148 -16.07 -2.66 2.40
CA LEU A 148 -15.38 -3.54 3.33
C LEU A 148 -15.24 -2.81 4.66
N TRP A 149 -15.82 -3.34 5.74
CA TRP A 149 -15.66 -2.76 7.08
C TRP A 149 -14.81 -3.63 7.98
N MET A 150 -13.89 -2.98 8.67
CA MET A 150 -12.81 -3.61 9.43
C MET A 150 -12.59 -2.88 10.75
N GLU A 151 -11.70 -3.45 11.55
CA GLU A 151 -11.18 -2.87 12.78
C GLU A 151 -10.71 -1.42 12.57
N LEU A 152 -11.27 -0.51 13.37
CA LEU A 152 -10.79 0.87 13.42
C LEU A 152 -9.55 0.92 14.32
N LEU A 153 -8.38 1.07 13.69
CA LEU A 153 -7.10 1.15 14.37
C LEU A 153 -6.83 2.55 14.90
N HIS A 154 -6.29 2.64 16.11
CA HIS A 154 -5.97 3.91 16.77
C HIS A 154 -4.45 4.02 16.93
N GLY A 155 -3.83 4.78 16.03
CA GLY A 155 -2.38 4.86 15.97
C GLY A 155 -1.87 5.71 14.83
N ARG A 156 -0.62 5.44 14.45
CA ARG A 156 0.06 6.14 13.35
C ARG A 156 0.65 5.13 12.39
N THR A 157 0.57 5.44 11.10
CA THR A 157 1.25 4.62 10.10
C THR A 157 2.76 4.72 10.27
N LEU A 158 3.50 3.68 9.91
CA LEU A 158 4.96 3.72 9.95
C LEU A 158 5.50 4.84 9.05
N SER A 159 4.84 5.13 7.92
CA SER A 159 5.23 6.25 7.06
C SER A 159 5.13 7.61 7.77
N SER A 160 4.09 7.82 8.59
CA SER A 160 3.94 9.04 9.39
C SER A 160 5.02 9.11 10.46
N LEU A 161 5.33 7.99 11.11
CA LEU A 161 6.38 7.93 12.14
C LEU A 161 7.75 8.27 11.57
N ILE A 162 8.15 7.64 10.46
CA ILE A 162 9.43 7.90 9.79
C ILE A 162 9.54 9.35 9.34
N ARG A 163 8.47 9.92 8.76
CA ARG A 163 8.48 11.33 8.31
C ARG A 163 8.73 12.31 9.46
N GLU A 164 8.17 12.05 10.63
CA GLU A 164 8.25 12.98 11.77
C GLU A 164 9.46 12.73 12.67
N GLN A 165 9.91 11.49 12.81
CA GLN A 165 10.91 11.08 13.80
C GLN A 165 12.23 10.65 13.16
N GLY A 166 12.26 10.48 11.83
CA GLY A 166 13.38 9.91 11.10
C GLY A 166 13.41 8.37 11.19
N PRO A 167 14.50 7.75 10.73
CA PRO A 167 14.64 6.31 10.71
C PRO A 167 14.63 5.67 12.11
N LEU A 168 14.17 4.43 12.18
CA LEU A 168 14.13 3.64 13.39
C LEU A 168 15.49 2.96 13.64
N GLY A 169 15.77 2.67 14.92
CA GLY A 169 16.92 1.83 15.26
C GLY A 169 16.72 0.40 14.73
N ALA A 170 17.81 -0.23 14.30
CA ALA A 170 17.79 -1.59 13.73
C ALA A 170 17.04 -2.62 14.60
N ARG A 171 17.14 -2.51 15.93
CA ARG A 171 16.40 -3.39 16.86
C ARG A 171 14.88 -3.23 16.73
N GLU A 172 14.40 -2.00 16.59
CA GLU A 172 12.97 -1.72 16.46
C GLU A 172 12.45 -2.19 15.09
N ALA A 173 13.20 -1.93 14.01
CA ALA A 173 12.88 -2.44 12.68
C ALA A 173 12.78 -3.97 12.65
N VAL A 174 13.70 -4.69 13.32
CA VAL A 174 13.64 -6.16 13.43
C VAL A 174 12.39 -6.63 14.17
N LEU A 175 11.99 -5.97 15.26
CA LEU A 175 10.78 -6.33 16.00
C LEU A 175 9.53 -6.12 15.16
N ILE A 176 9.44 -5.01 14.42
CA ILE A 176 8.38 -4.75 13.45
C ILE A 176 8.38 -5.84 12.37
N GLY A 177 9.55 -6.19 11.83
CA GLY A 177 9.69 -7.24 10.82
C GLY A 177 9.19 -8.59 11.30
N LEU A 178 9.45 -8.98 12.55
CA LEU A 178 8.94 -10.22 13.13
C LEU A 178 7.40 -10.24 13.18
N ASP A 179 6.79 -9.12 13.57
CA ASP A 179 5.33 -9.00 13.63
C ASP A 179 4.70 -9.04 12.22
N LEU A 180 5.32 -8.38 11.24
CA LEU A 180 4.88 -8.44 9.85
C LEU A 180 5.07 -9.83 9.24
N CYS A 181 6.17 -10.54 9.54
CA CYS A 181 6.35 -11.93 9.12
C CYS A 181 5.24 -12.84 9.66
N ARG A 182 4.83 -12.67 10.92
CA ARG A 182 3.70 -13.43 11.50
C ARG A 182 2.38 -13.08 10.82
N ALA A 183 2.14 -11.79 10.54
CA ALA A 183 0.98 -11.34 9.79
C ALA A 183 0.91 -11.98 8.40
N LEU A 184 2.01 -11.93 7.64
CA LEU A 184 2.13 -12.51 6.30
C LEU A 184 1.94 -14.03 6.31
N ALA A 185 2.56 -14.73 7.26
CA ALA A 185 2.36 -16.16 7.40
C ALA A 185 0.87 -16.53 7.63
N ALA A 186 0.15 -15.75 8.44
CA ALA A 186 -1.26 -15.99 8.73
C ALA A 186 -2.16 -15.81 7.50
N VAL A 187 -1.89 -14.79 6.66
CA VAL A 187 -2.68 -14.51 5.45
C VAL A 187 -2.32 -15.46 4.30
N HIS A 188 -1.03 -15.77 4.14
CA HIS A 188 -0.54 -16.73 3.13
C HIS A 188 -1.11 -18.13 3.39
N ALA A 189 -1.29 -18.52 4.66
CA ALA A 189 -1.95 -19.77 5.03
C ALA A 189 -3.43 -19.86 4.58
N GLN A 190 -4.08 -18.73 4.30
CA GLN A 190 -5.43 -18.66 3.73
C GLN A 190 -5.42 -18.51 2.19
N GLY A 191 -4.25 -18.55 1.55
CA GLY A 191 -4.10 -18.37 0.11
C GLY A 191 -4.22 -16.91 -0.35
N ILE A 192 -4.09 -15.95 0.58
CA ILE A 192 -4.19 -14.52 0.30
C ILE A 192 -2.79 -13.94 0.14
N LEU A 193 -2.55 -13.11 -0.88
CA LEU A 193 -1.35 -12.30 -1.02
C LEU A 193 -1.65 -10.85 -0.62
N HIS A 194 -0.73 -10.16 0.04
CA HIS A 194 -0.95 -8.76 0.43
C HIS A 194 -0.84 -7.81 -0.75
N ARG A 195 0.18 -7.98 -1.60
CA ARG A 195 0.44 -7.24 -2.86
C ARG A 195 0.76 -5.75 -2.74
N ASP A 196 0.46 -5.09 -1.62
CA ASP A 196 0.76 -3.66 -1.39
C ASP A 196 1.47 -3.40 -0.05
N ILE A 197 2.51 -4.18 0.27
CA ILE A 197 3.25 -4.00 1.53
C ILE A 197 4.11 -2.73 1.43
N LYS A 198 3.83 -1.75 2.30
CA LYS A 198 4.53 -0.48 2.39
C LYS A 198 4.28 0.19 3.74
N ALA A 199 5.07 1.22 4.09
CA ALA A 199 4.99 1.87 5.39
C ALA A 199 3.63 2.56 5.68
N GLN A 200 2.87 2.91 4.65
CA GLN A 200 1.51 3.47 4.78
C GLN A 200 0.48 2.42 5.22
N ASN A 201 0.71 1.15 4.87
CA ASN A 201 -0.21 0.04 5.12
C ASN A 201 0.15 -0.73 6.39
N VAL A 202 1.06 -0.18 7.21
CA VAL A 202 1.41 -0.72 8.53
C VAL A 202 1.18 0.36 9.56
N MET A 203 0.35 0.06 10.56
CA MET A 203 0.05 0.97 11.66
C MET A 203 0.68 0.48 12.96
N ARG A 204 1.24 1.42 13.71
CA ARG A 204 1.60 1.23 15.12
C ARG A 204 0.53 1.89 15.98
N GLU A 205 -0.19 1.09 16.74
CA GLU A 205 -1.17 1.60 17.69
C GLU A 205 -0.53 2.21 18.94
N THR A 206 -1.29 3.00 19.68
CA THR A 206 -0.86 3.62 20.94
C THR A 206 -0.34 2.60 21.96
N GLY A 207 -0.86 1.37 21.96
CA GLY A 207 -0.38 0.26 22.80
C GLY A 207 0.87 -0.45 22.29
N GLY A 208 1.45 -0.03 21.17
CA GLY A 208 2.63 -0.62 20.54
C GLY A 208 2.35 -1.79 19.61
N ARG A 209 1.09 -2.18 19.41
CA ARG A 209 0.70 -3.24 18.46
C ARG A 209 1.00 -2.79 17.02
N ILE A 210 1.71 -3.64 16.27
CA ILE A 210 1.95 -3.47 14.84
C ILE A 210 0.87 -4.22 14.06
N VAL A 211 0.18 -3.52 13.17
CA VAL A 211 -0.94 -4.09 12.40
C VAL A 211 -0.75 -3.82 10.91
N LEU A 212 -0.78 -4.89 10.13
CA LEU A 212 -0.83 -4.86 8.67
C LEU A 212 -2.28 -4.67 8.20
N MET A 213 -2.50 -3.70 7.33
CA MET A 213 -3.82 -3.27 6.83
C MET A 213 -3.78 -3.07 5.31
N ASP A 214 -4.95 -2.84 4.69
CA ASP A 214 -5.05 -2.52 3.26
C ASP A 214 -4.42 -3.55 2.32
N PHE A 215 -4.91 -4.79 2.43
CA PHE A 215 -4.68 -5.83 1.44
C PHE A 215 -5.13 -5.33 0.06
N GLY A 216 -4.35 -5.64 -0.97
CA GLY A 216 -4.53 -5.16 -2.35
C GLY A 216 -5.74 -5.75 -3.05
N VAL A 217 -6.92 -5.58 -2.45
CA VAL A 217 -8.20 -6.05 -2.96
C VAL A 217 -8.42 -5.44 -4.33
N GLY A 218 -8.35 -6.27 -5.38
CA GLY A 218 -8.55 -5.86 -6.77
C GLY A 218 -7.28 -5.66 -7.62
N ARG A 219 -6.06 -5.89 -7.11
CA ARG A 219 -4.83 -5.75 -7.92
C ARG A 219 -4.69 -6.81 -9.03
N ASP A 220 -5.18 -8.03 -8.82
CA ASP A 220 -5.09 -9.10 -9.84
C ASP A 220 -5.83 -8.77 -11.14
N LEU A 221 -6.80 -7.86 -11.08
CA LEU A 221 -7.67 -7.52 -12.21
C LEU A 221 -7.06 -6.44 -13.12
N ARG A 222 -5.93 -5.85 -12.71
CA ARG A 222 -5.12 -4.93 -13.51
C ARG A 222 -3.81 -5.60 -13.93
N SER A 223 -3.84 -6.90 -14.27
CA SER A 223 -2.72 -7.60 -14.88
C SER A 223 -2.22 -6.98 -16.18
N ASP A 224 -2.94 -5.98 -16.73
CA ASP A 224 -2.41 -5.08 -17.75
C ASP A 224 -1.52 -4.00 -17.11
N VAL A 225 -0.34 -4.40 -16.65
CA VAL A 225 0.77 -3.49 -16.34
C VAL A 225 1.34 -2.85 -17.63
N THR A 226 0.77 -3.11 -18.80
CA THR A 226 1.42 -2.80 -20.08
C THR A 226 0.94 -1.58 -20.86
N THR A 227 -0.13 -0.84 -20.51
CA THR A 227 -0.59 0.23 -21.45
C THR A 227 -1.26 1.48 -20.87
N ASP A 228 -1.23 1.75 -19.57
CA ASP A 228 -1.68 3.06 -19.08
C ASP A 228 -0.89 3.49 -17.84
N HIS A 229 -0.25 4.65 -17.92
CA HIS A 229 0.68 5.20 -16.93
C HIS A 229 0.02 5.66 -15.62
N SER A 230 -1.07 5.01 -15.19
CA SER A 230 -1.67 5.16 -13.87
C SER A 230 -1.18 4.05 -12.93
N LEU A 231 0.12 4.05 -12.65
CA LEU A 231 0.75 3.19 -11.65
C LEU A 231 0.21 3.52 -10.24
N SER A 232 -0.96 2.96 -9.92
CA SER A 232 -1.61 3.05 -8.61
C SER A 232 -0.96 2.08 -7.62
N GLY A 233 0.27 2.39 -7.23
CA GLY A 233 1.06 1.71 -6.22
C GLY A 233 2.34 2.51 -6.00
N THR A 234 2.94 2.43 -4.80
CA THR A 234 4.27 3.01 -4.58
C THR A 234 5.26 2.05 -5.22
N PRO A 235 5.73 2.28 -6.45
CA PRO A 235 6.36 1.22 -7.23
C PRO A 235 7.73 0.82 -6.66
N LEU A 236 8.30 1.65 -5.78
CA LEU A 236 9.51 1.40 -5.00
C LEU A 236 9.47 0.10 -4.17
N TYR A 237 8.28 -0.39 -3.80
CA TYR A 237 8.13 -1.62 -3.01
C TYR A 237 7.91 -2.87 -3.87
N LEU A 238 7.77 -2.74 -5.20
CA LEU A 238 7.42 -3.86 -6.07
C LEU A 238 8.60 -4.80 -6.29
N ALA A 239 8.30 -6.10 -6.30
CA ALA A 239 9.28 -7.12 -6.62
C ALA A 239 9.65 -7.06 -8.12
N PRO A 240 10.91 -7.39 -8.49
CA PRO A 240 11.37 -7.30 -9.88
C PRO A 240 10.50 -8.09 -10.86
N GLU A 241 10.02 -9.27 -10.46
CA GLU A 241 9.13 -10.09 -11.28
C GLU A 241 7.77 -9.42 -11.51
N VAL A 242 7.27 -8.61 -10.57
CA VAL A 242 6.01 -7.87 -10.70
C VAL A 242 6.21 -6.63 -11.57
N ILE A 243 7.34 -5.94 -11.45
CA ILE A 243 7.72 -4.83 -12.34
C ILE A 243 7.81 -5.32 -13.79
N ALA A 244 8.35 -6.52 -14.00
CA ALA A 244 8.41 -7.17 -15.31
C ALA A 244 7.06 -7.68 -15.85
N GLY A 245 5.94 -7.38 -15.17
CA GLY A 245 4.60 -7.81 -15.56
C GLY A 245 4.27 -9.27 -15.22
N GLY A 246 5.12 -9.94 -14.43
CA GLY A 246 4.86 -11.27 -13.90
C GLY A 246 3.84 -11.28 -12.77
N PRO A 247 3.27 -12.45 -12.44
CA PRO A 247 2.27 -12.57 -11.39
C PRO A 247 2.89 -12.35 -10.00
N SER A 248 2.12 -11.70 -9.10
CA SER A 248 2.50 -11.61 -7.70
C SER A 248 2.50 -12.98 -7.02
N SER A 249 3.44 -13.20 -6.11
CA SER A 249 3.55 -14.43 -5.33
C SER A 249 3.87 -14.15 -3.86
N ILE A 250 3.91 -15.20 -3.03
CA ILE A 250 4.43 -15.12 -1.66
C ILE A 250 5.84 -14.51 -1.64
N ARG A 251 6.68 -14.84 -2.63
CA ARG A 251 8.05 -14.32 -2.72
C ARG A 251 8.06 -12.81 -2.97
N SER A 252 7.09 -12.31 -3.74
CA SER A 252 6.92 -10.90 -4.03
C SER A 252 6.54 -10.11 -2.76
N ASP A 253 5.63 -10.65 -1.93
CA ASP A 253 5.31 -10.06 -0.62
C ASP A 253 6.54 -10.00 0.30
N ILE A 254 7.35 -11.07 0.33
CA ILE A 254 8.59 -11.11 1.13
C ILE A 254 9.62 -10.08 0.62
N TYR A 255 9.73 -9.89 -0.69
CA TYR A 255 10.57 -8.83 -1.27
C TYR A 255 10.11 -7.45 -0.79
N SER A 256 8.80 -7.14 -0.91
CA SER A 256 8.25 -5.86 -0.47
C SER A 256 8.43 -5.62 1.03
N LEU A 257 8.36 -6.67 1.85
CA LEU A 257 8.72 -6.58 3.27
C LEU A 257 10.20 -6.22 3.47
N GLY A 258 11.11 -6.79 2.68
CA GLY A 258 12.53 -6.44 2.72
C GLY A 258 12.77 -4.97 2.41
N VAL A 259 12.13 -4.44 1.36
CA VAL A 259 12.18 -3.01 1.01
C VAL A 259 11.61 -2.16 2.14
N LEU A 260 10.49 -2.56 2.74
CA LEU A 260 9.93 -1.86 3.89
C LEU A 260 10.91 -1.81 5.06
N LEU A 261 11.53 -2.92 5.42
CA LEU A 261 12.50 -2.94 6.53
C LEU A 261 13.71 -2.05 6.26
N PHE A 262 14.19 -2.02 5.00
CA PHE A 262 15.23 -1.09 4.59
C PHE A 262 14.78 0.37 4.71
N TYR A 263 13.57 0.71 4.25
CA TYR A 263 13.00 2.06 4.36
C TYR A 263 12.84 2.53 5.83
N LEU A 264 12.65 1.60 6.77
CA LEU A 264 12.48 1.94 8.18
C LEU A 264 13.79 2.28 8.90
N THR A 265 14.96 2.01 8.31
CA THR A 265 16.29 2.13 8.96
C THR A 265 17.19 3.13 8.24
#